data_AF-A0A7V2TVJ0-F1
#
_entry.id   AF-A0A7V2TVJ0-F1
#
_cell.length_a   1.000
_cell.length_b   1.000
_cell.length_c   1.000
_cell.angle_alpha   90.00
_cell.angle_beta   90.00
_cell.angle_gamma   90.00
#
_symmetry.space_group_name_H-M   'P 1'
#
loop_
_entity.id
_entity.type
_entity.pdbx_description
1 polymer ?
#
loop_
_entity_poly.entity_id
_entity_poly.type
_entity_poly.pdbx_seq_one_letter_code
_entity_poly.pdbx_strand_id
1 'polypeptide(L)'
;MVTPREADYIREKAYIPEHVISLMQGISRGEPFFQEDHLFFRKDEGLIFIGYPLGGGFREDVFSKVLQDAEEKFHPPAIWLIAPALPQNLGPRLRGREADEYYCLDLRQQAAKRSLQREVEKASSVLRAERSRDW
;
A
#
# COMPACT_ATOMS: atom_id res chain seq x y z
N MET A 1 -15.99 -2.49 -5.37
CA MET A 1 -14.92 -2.29 -6.35
C MET A 1 -14.55 -0.82 -6.34
N VAL A 2 -13.26 -0.51 -6.38
CA VAL A 2 -12.77 0.88 -6.46
C VAL A 2 -13.33 1.57 -7.70
N THR A 3 -13.92 2.74 -7.50
CA THR A 3 -14.40 3.64 -8.55
C THR A 3 -13.25 4.51 -9.09
N PRO A 4 -13.39 5.12 -10.28
CA PRO A 4 -12.34 6.00 -10.83
C PRO A 4 -11.97 7.16 -9.90
N ARG A 5 -12.95 7.77 -9.22
CA ARG A 5 -12.71 8.86 -8.27
C ARG A 5 -11.93 8.39 -7.04
N GLU A 6 -12.25 7.21 -6.53
CA GLU A 6 -11.49 6.59 -5.43
C GLU A 6 -10.07 6.24 -5.90
N ALA A 7 -9.90 5.72 -7.11
CA ALA A 7 -8.58 5.43 -7.67
C ALA A 7 -7.70 6.69 -7.77
N ASP A 8 -8.27 7.83 -8.17
CA ASP A 8 -7.56 9.11 -8.21
C ASP A 8 -7.18 9.58 -6.79
N TYR A 9 -8.09 9.47 -5.83
CA TYR A 9 -7.82 9.78 -4.43
C TYR A 9 -6.70 8.90 -3.85
N ILE A 10 -6.80 7.58 -4.04
CA ILE A 10 -5.79 6.61 -3.60
C ILE A 10 -4.43 6.94 -4.21
N ARG A 11 -4.38 7.25 -5.52
CA ARG A 11 -3.13 7.63 -6.20
C ARG A 11 -2.50 8.88 -5.61
N GLU A 12 -3.30 9.90 -5.27
CA GLU A 12 -2.81 11.14 -4.67
C GLU A 12 -2.27 10.91 -3.25
N LYS A 13 -2.91 10.01 -2.49
CA LYS A 13 -2.61 9.79 -1.07
C LYS A 13 -1.67 8.62 -0.81
N ALA A 14 -1.34 7.80 -1.80
CA ALA A 14 -0.48 6.64 -1.64
C ALA A 14 0.89 7.01 -1.04
N TYR A 15 1.33 6.28 -0.01
CA TYR A 15 2.62 6.48 0.66
C TYR A 15 3.35 5.17 1.02
N ILE A 16 2.75 4.02 0.75
CA ILE A 16 3.40 2.71 0.74
C ILE A 16 3.14 2.03 -0.62
N PRO A 17 4.01 1.10 -1.06
CA PRO A 17 3.84 0.38 -2.32
C PRO A 17 2.46 -0.29 -2.46
N GLU A 18 1.91 -0.80 -1.37
CA GLU A 18 0.64 -1.54 -1.33
C GLU A 18 -0.59 -0.67 -1.58
N HIS A 19 -0.44 0.67 -1.56
CA HIS A 19 -1.49 1.59 -2.02
C HIS A 19 -1.56 1.72 -3.54
N VAL A 20 -0.52 1.26 -4.26
CA VAL A 20 -0.50 1.32 -5.73
C VAL A 20 -1.37 0.20 -6.29
N ILE A 21 -2.61 0.56 -6.67
CA ILE A 21 -3.63 -0.40 -7.14
C ILE A 21 -3.10 -1.31 -8.24
N SER A 22 -2.50 -0.76 -9.30
CA SER A 22 -2.02 -1.57 -10.43
C SER A 22 -0.91 -2.55 -10.06
N LEU A 23 -0.01 -2.14 -9.15
CA LEU A 23 1.05 -3.01 -8.63
C LEU A 23 0.43 -4.17 -7.86
N MET A 24 -0.45 -3.87 -6.90
CA MET A 24 -1.06 -4.88 -6.06
C MET A 24 -2.04 -5.78 -6.82
N GLN A 25 -2.75 -5.28 -7.83
CA GLN A 25 -3.52 -6.12 -8.74
C GLN A 25 -2.61 -7.06 -9.52
N GLY A 26 -1.45 -6.59 -10.01
CA GLY A 26 -0.47 -7.43 -10.70
C GLY A 26 0.09 -8.56 -9.82
N ILE A 27 0.40 -8.25 -8.56
CA ILE A 27 0.97 -9.19 -7.59
C ILE A 27 -0.11 -10.16 -7.06
N SER A 28 -1.18 -9.62 -6.49
CA SER A 28 -2.19 -10.41 -5.81
C SER A 28 -3.17 -11.09 -6.78
N ARG A 29 -3.38 -10.50 -7.96
CA ARG A 29 -4.53 -10.77 -8.86
C ARG A 29 -5.90 -10.54 -8.19
N GLY A 30 -5.94 -9.73 -7.14
CA GLY A 30 -7.15 -9.42 -6.40
C GLY A 30 -7.87 -8.19 -6.91
N GLU A 31 -9.19 -8.20 -6.74
CA GLU A 31 -10.08 -7.09 -7.02
C GLU A 31 -9.97 -6.03 -5.92
N PRO A 32 -9.70 -4.75 -6.24
CA PRO A 32 -9.56 -3.69 -5.26
C PRO A 32 -10.91 -3.16 -4.75
N PHE A 33 -10.94 -2.86 -3.46
CA PHE A 33 -12.04 -2.22 -2.78
C PHE A 33 -11.51 -1.18 -1.79
N PHE A 34 -12.30 -0.14 -1.56
CA PHE A 34 -11.90 0.99 -0.73
C PHE A 34 -13.03 1.34 0.25
N GLN A 35 -12.68 1.60 1.51
CA GLN A 35 -13.63 1.97 2.56
C GLN A 35 -12.90 2.75 3.66
N GLU A 36 -13.48 3.88 4.10
CA GLU A 36 -12.99 4.68 5.23
C GLU A 36 -11.45 4.88 5.22
N ASP A 37 -10.90 5.33 4.08
CA ASP A 37 -9.46 5.54 3.85
C ASP A 37 -8.58 4.28 3.83
N HIS A 38 -9.14 3.07 3.80
CA HIS A 38 -8.40 1.82 3.71
C HIS A 38 -8.65 1.11 2.38
N LEU A 39 -7.59 0.53 1.82
CA LEU A 39 -7.59 -0.26 0.60
C LEU A 39 -7.51 -1.75 0.95
N PHE A 40 -8.25 -2.59 0.23
CA PHE A 40 -8.15 -4.03 0.36
C PHE A 40 -8.34 -4.73 -0.99
N PHE A 41 -7.67 -5.86 -1.15
CA PHE A 41 -7.70 -6.67 -2.36
C PHE A 41 -8.29 -8.03 -2.05
N ARG A 42 -9.36 -8.39 -2.77
CA ARG A 42 -10.01 -9.68 -2.62
C ARG A 42 -9.67 -10.58 -3.79
N LYS A 43 -9.24 -11.79 -3.53
CA LYS A 43 -9.07 -12.82 -4.56
C LYS A 43 -9.53 -14.16 -4.03
N ASP A 44 -10.33 -14.88 -4.81
CA ASP A 44 -10.87 -16.20 -4.47
C ASP A 44 -11.49 -16.17 -3.05
N GLU A 45 -10.74 -16.69 -2.10
CA GLU A 45 -11.07 -16.89 -0.69
C GLU A 45 -10.13 -16.10 0.27
N GLY A 46 -9.27 -15.22 -0.24
CA GLY A 46 -8.37 -14.40 0.55
C GLY A 46 -8.72 -12.91 0.51
N LEU A 47 -8.45 -12.22 1.61
CA LEU A 47 -8.46 -10.76 1.68
C LEU A 47 -7.06 -10.26 2.06
N ILE A 48 -6.51 -9.34 1.29
CA ILE A 48 -5.34 -8.55 1.68
C ILE A 48 -5.88 -7.20 2.15
N PHE A 49 -5.71 -6.89 3.42
CA PHE A 49 -6.17 -5.64 4.02
C PHE A 49 -4.99 -4.73 4.32
N ILE A 50 -5.03 -3.52 3.76
CA ILE A 50 -4.00 -2.51 3.94
C ILE A 50 -4.45 -1.57 5.06
N GLY A 51 -3.88 -1.79 6.25
CA GLY A 51 -4.13 -1.06 7.50
C GLY A 51 -3.47 0.31 7.62
N TYR A 52 -2.78 0.74 6.57
CA TYR A 52 -2.21 2.08 6.46
C TYR A 52 -3.28 3.01 5.89
N PRO A 53 -3.87 3.92 6.70
CA PRO A 53 -4.93 4.79 6.21
C PRO A 53 -4.36 5.82 5.23
N LEU A 54 -5.04 6.04 4.12
CA LEU A 54 -4.70 7.05 3.11
C LEU A 54 -4.94 8.50 3.59
N GLY A 55 -5.81 8.67 4.59
CA GLY A 55 -6.11 9.93 5.24
C GLY A 55 -5.86 9.89 6.75
N GLY A 56 -5.26 10.96 7.28
CA GLY A 56 -4.97 11.07 8.72
C GLY A 56 -3.87 10.12 9.21
N GLY A 57 -3.76 9.96 10.53
CA GLY A 57 -2.85 9.01 11.16
C GLY A 57 -3.56 7.69 11.48
N PHE A 58 -2.78 6.63 11.71
CA PHE A 58 -3.31 5.35 12.18
C PHE A 58 -4.06 5.52 13.50
N ARG A 59 -5.29 4.99 13.54
CA ARG A 59 -6.11 4.90 14.76
C ARG A 59 -6.66 3.49 14.89
N GLU A 60 -6.42 2.86 16.03
CA GLU A 60 -6.75 1.45 16.27
C GLU A 60 -8.26 1.19 16.24
N ASP A 61 -9.07 2.16 16.68
CA ASP A 61 -10.54 2.10 16.65
C ASP A 61 -11.09 2.04 15.22
N VAL A 62 -10.60 2.94 14.35
CA VAL A 62 -10.99 2.97 12.92
C VAL A 62 -10.50 1.70 12.23
N PHE A 63 -9.23 1.34 12.40
CA PHE A 63 -8.68 0.14 11.80
C PHE A 63 -9.51 -1.10 12.16
N SER A 64 -9.82 -1.28 13.45
CA SER A 64 -10.55 -2.45 13.94
C SER A 64 -11.97 -2.49 13.38
N LYS A 65 -12.64 -1.33 13.31
CA LYS A 65 -13.97 -1.21 12.74
C LYS A 65 -13.98 -1.57 11.25
N VAL A 66 -13.07 -0.99 10.46
CA VAL A 66 -13.03 -1.23 9.01
C VAL A 66 -12.64 -2.68 8.70
N LEU A 67 -11.74 -3.27 9.50
CA LEU A 67 -11.42 -4.70 9.40
C LEU A 67 -12.65 -5.57 9.70
N GLN A 68 -13.40 -5.26 10.76
CA GLN A 68 -14.64 -5.98 11.10
C GLN A 68 -15.68 -5.85 9.98
N ASP A 69 -15.90 -4.63 9.46
CA ASP A 69 -16.83 -4.39 8.35
C ASP A 69 -16.42 -5.21 7.10
N ALA A 70 -15.12 -5.34 6.84
CA ALA A 70 -14.61 -6.15 5.74
C ALA A 70 -14.81 -7.66 6.00
N GLU A 71 -14.60 -8.13 7.23
CA GLU A 71 -14.89 -9.50 7.65
C GLU A 71 -16.36 -9.86 7.44
N GLU A 72 -17.27 -9.02 7.91
CA GLU A 72 -18.72 -9.21 7.79
C GLU A 72 -19.20 -9.10 6.35
N LYS A 73 -18.56 -8.28 5.51
CA LYS A 73 -18.95 -8.12 4.11
C LYS A 73 -18.46 -9.25 3.23
N PHE A 74 -17.21 -9.68 3.40
CA PHE A 74 -16.56 -10.60 2.47
C PHE A 74 -16.46 -12.03 2.96
N HIS A 75 -16.61 -12.27 4.26
CA HIS A 75 -16.44 -13.57 4.91
C HIS A 75 -15.20 -14.34 4.43
N PRO A 76 -14.01 -13.72 4.40
CA PRO A 76 -12.82 -14.38 3.87
C PRO A 76 -12.34 -15.47 4.84
N PRO A 77 -12.01 -16.69 4.38
CA PRO A 77 -11.41 -17.71 5.25
C PRO A 77 -10.01 -17.34 5.74
N ALA A 78 -9.29 -16.42 5.05
CA ALA A 78 -8.03 -15.88 5.53
C ALA A 78 -7.86 -14.39 5.20
N ILE A 79 -7.25 -13.66 6.13
CA ILE A 79 -6.89 -12.25 5.97
C ILE A 79 -5.39 -12.06 6.15
N TRP A 80 -4.76 -11.43 5.17
CA TRP A 80 -3.40 -10.92 5.24
C TRP A 80 -3.47 -9.45 5.62
N LEU A 81 -2.81 -9.08 6.72
CA LEU A 81 -2.84 -7.72 7.27
C LEU A 81 -1.49 -7.05 7.05
N ILE A 82 -1.50 -5.85 6.48
CA ILE A 82 -0.32 -5.00 6.33
C ILE A 82 -0.63 -3.68 7.04
N ALA A 83 -0.10 -3.49 8.25
CA ALA A 83 -0.51 -2.39 9.14
C ALA A 83 0.67 -1.86 9.97
N PRO A 84 0.65 -0.56 10.35
CA PRO A 84 1.71 0.04 11.17
C PRO A 84 1.73 -0.51 12.59
N ALA A 85 0.59 -0.99 13.08
CA ALA A 85 0.47 -1.69 14.35
C ALA A 85 -0.65 -2.74 14.25
N LEU A 86 -0.51 -3.82 15.02
CA LEU A 86 -1.54 -4.84 15.16
C LEU A 86 -2.35 -4.56 16.43
N PRO A 87 -3.68 -4.41 16.34
CA PRO A 87 -4.54 -4.32 17.52
C PRO A 87 -4.38 -5.52 18.46
N GLN A 88 -4.46 -5.29 19.77
CA GLN A 88 -4.22 -6.34 20.76
C GLN A 88 -5.25 -7.46 20.69
N ASN A 89 -6.50 -7.14 20.32
CA ASN A 89 -7.61 -8.09 20.20
C ASN A 89 -7.40 -9.13 19.08
N LEU A 90 -6.48 -8.90 18.13
CA LEU A 90 -6.17 -9.85 17.07
C LEU A 90 -5.20 -10.95 17.50
N GLY A 91 -4.53 -10.80 18.66
CA GLY A 91 -3.50 -11.74 19.15
C GLY A 91 -3.87 -13.23 19.00
N PRO A 92 -5.03 -13.68 19.52
CA PRO A 92 -5.46 -15.08 19.42
C PRO A 92 -5.72 -15.59 18.00
N ARG A 93 -5.97 -14.68 17.05
CA ARG A 93 -6.29 -14.99 15.64
C ARG A 93 -5.06 -14.99 14.74
N LEU A 94 -3.94 -14.42 15.18
CA LEU A 94 -2.71 -14.35 14.40
C LEU A 94 -2.11 -15.74 14.17
N ARG A 95 -1.76 -16.03 12.91
CA ARG A 95 -1.10 -17.29 12.50
C ARG A 95 0.39 -17.10 12.18
N GLY A 96 0.80 -15.87 11.91
CA GLY A 96 2.17 -15.50 11.60
C GLY A 96 2.32 -13.98 11.68
N ARG A 97 3.56 -13.53 11.81
CA ARG A 97 3.90 -12.11 11.81
C ARG A 97 5.29 -11.93 11.21
N GLU A 98 5.37 -11.00 10.28
CA GLU A 98 6.61 -10.46 9.75
C GLU A 98 6.64 -8.96 10.05
N ALA A 99 7.83 -8.36 10.01
CA ALA A 99 8.03 -6.94 10.28
C ALA A 99 8.97 -6.36 9.23
N ASP A 100 8.52 -5.29 8.60
CA ASP A 100 9.24 -4.56 7.57
C ASP A 100 9.23 -3.06 7.87
N GLU A 101 10.07 -2.31 7.15
CA GLU A 101 10.14 -0.85 7.23
C GLU A 101 9.93 -0.22 5.86
N TYR A 102 9.04 0.77 5.79
CA TYR A 102 8.83 1.57 4.60
C TYR A 102 9.59 2.89 4.70
N TYR A 103 10.42 3.16 3.69
CA TYR A 103 11.14 4.42 3.55
C TYR A 103 10.48 5.30 2.49
N CYS A 104 9.98 6.47 2.89
CA CYS A 104 9.41 7.45 1.96
C CYS A 104 10.41 8.57 1.68
N LEU A 105 10.75 8.76 0.39
CA LEU A 105 11.64 9.84 -0.06
C LEU A 105 10.81 11.01 -0.60
N ASP A 106 10.73 12.13 0.13
CA ASP A 106 10.09 13.35 -0.37
C ASP A 106 11.00 14.08 -1.37
N LEU A 107 10.74 13.89 -2.66
CA LEU A 107 11.50 14.50 -3.75
C LEU A 107 11.37 16.03 -3.81
N ARG A 108 10.36 16.64 -3.19
CA ARG A 108 10.14 18.10 -3.24
C ARG A 108 11.07 18.84 -2.27
N GLN A 109 11.46 18.18 -1.20
CA GLN A 109 12.22 18.80 -0.10
C GLN A 109 13.70 18.42 -0.11
N GLN A 110 14.10 17.45 -0.95
CA GLN A 110 15.44 16.89 -0.92
C GLN A 110 16.24 17.29 -2.16
N ALA A 111 17.22 18.18 -1.97
CA ALA A 111 18.26 18.38 -2.98
C ALA A 111 19.15 17.12 -3.03
N ALA A 112 19.39 16.61 -4.23
CA ALA A 112 20.31 15.48 -4.41
C ALA A 112 21.70 15.84 -3.89
N LYS A 113 22.27 14.98 -3.03
CA LYS A 113 23.63 15.16 -2.51
C LYS A 113 24.62 15.26 -3.68
N ARG A 114 25.64 16.13 -3.57
CA ARG A 114 26.68 16.28 -4.61
C ARG A 114 27.36 14.96 -4.99
N SER A 115 27.53 14.04 -4.03
CA SER A 115 28.08 12.71 -4.31
C SER A 115 27.19 11.93 -5.28
N LEU A 116 25.87 11.94 -5.08
CA LEU A 116 24.91 11.26 -5.96
C LEU A 116 24.87 11.92 -7.34
N GLN A 117 24.93 13.25 -7.40
CA GLN A 117 24.97 13.99 -8.67
C GLN A 117 26.16 13.56 -9.52
N ARG A 118 27.35 13.46 -8.92
CA ARG A 118 28.56 13.00 -9.62
C ARG A 118 28.42 11.57 -10.15
N GLU A 119 27.80 10.66 -9.39
CA GLU A 119 27.55 9.30 -9.88
C GLU A 119 26.57 9.28 -11.06
N VAL A 120 25.52 10.10 -11.01
CA VAL A 120 24.56 10.25 -12.12
C VAL A 120 25.24 10.85 -13.35
N GLU A 121 26.07 11.88 -13.20
CA GLU A 121 26.85 12.48 -14.29
C GLU A 121 27.76 11.45 -14.97
N LYS A 122 28.50 10.67 -14.16
CA LYS A 122 29.36 9.60 -14.68
C LYS A 122 28.54 8.57 -15.45
N ALA A 123 27.42 8.12 -14.90
CA ALA A 123 26.53 7.18 -15.57
C ALA A 123 25.97 7.74 -16.89
N SER A 124 25.62 9.03 -16.92
CA SER A 124 25.04 9.69 -18.10
C SER A 124 26.00 9.77 -19.29
N SER A 125 27.31 9.66 -19.06
CA SER A 125 28.30 9.62 -20.14
C SER A 125 28.25 8.32 -20.98
N VAL A 126 27.64 7.25 -20.44
CA VAL A 126 27.62 5.92 -21.06
C VAL A 126 26.22 5.28 -21.11
N LEU A 127 25.24 5.85 -20.43
CA LEU A 127 23.87 5.34 -20.35
C LEU A 127 22.85 6.43 -20.66
N ARG A 128 21.73 6.02 -21.26
CA ARG A 128 20.54 6.87 -21.45
C ARG A 128 19.36 6.26 -20.70
N ALA A 129 18.67 7.08 -19.91
CA ALA A 129 17.41 6.70 -19.30
C ALA A 129 16.25 7.09 -20.22
N GLU A 130 15.37 6.15 -20.52
CA GLU A 130 14.18 6.37 -21.34
C GLU A 130 12.94 5.93 -20.55
N ARG A 131 11.84 6.67 -20.70
CA ARG A 131 10.55 6.32 -20.12
C ARG A 131 9.62 5.88 -21.26
N SER A 132 9.53 4.58 -21.51
CA SER A 132 8.48 4.02 -22.36
C SER A 132 7.21 3.71 -21.55
N ARG A 133 6.05 3.77 -22.21
CA ARG A 133 4.76 3.32 -21.68
C ARG A 133 4.35 1.95 -22.24
N ASP A 134 5.25 1.27 -22.95
CA ASP A 134 5.00 -0.04 -23.54
C ASP A 134 5.16 -1.14 -22.48
N TRP A 135 4.08 -1.42 -21.74
CA TRP A 135 3.92 -2.64 -20.94
C TRP A 135 2.43 -2.94 -20.72
#